data_AF-A0A3D4ALU5-F1
#
_entry.id   AF-A0A3D4ALU5-F1
#
_cell.length_a   1.000
_cell.length_b   1.000
_cell.length_c   1.000
_cell.angle_alpha   90.00
_cell.angle_beta   90.00
_cell.angle_gamma   90.00
#
_symmetry.space_group_name_H-M   'P 1'
#
loop_
_entity.id
_entity.type
_entity.pdbx_description
1 polymer ?
#
loop_
_entity_poly.entity_id
_entity_poly.type
_entity_poly.pdbx_seq_one_letter_code
_entity_poly.pdbx_strand_id
1 'polypeptide(L)'
;QGLANWVKKQGGSQTVAISFDTRLKSDVFSKTAAGVLAANGIKVRIYDAAMPVPALSFATRYYKCNAGIMVTASHNPSKYNGYKAYGPDGCQMTDDAAAIVYDEIQKTDVLTGAKTMSFAQGVEDGLIRFVDDGCK
;
A
#
# COMPACT_ATOMS: atom_id res chain seq x y z
N GLN A 1 -6.09 -0.58 7.26
CA GLN A 1 -7.21 0.36 7.50
C GLN A 1 -6.73 1.77 7.83
N GLY A 2 -5.84 1.98 8.81
CA GLY A 2 -5.36 3.32 9.18
C GLY A 2 -4.80 4.15 8.02
N LEU A 3 -3.92 3.58 7.18
CA LEU A 3 -3.44 4.27 5.97
C LEU A 3 -4.58 4.64 5.01
N ALA A 4 -5.59 3.77 4.86
CA ALA A 4 -6.76 4.06 4.03
C ALA A 4 -7.53 5.27 4.56
N ASN A 5 -7.77 5.32 5.88
CA ASN A 5 -8.44 6.46 6.52
C ASN A 5 -7.64 7.76 6.31
N TRP A 6 -6.32 7.72 6.43
CA TRP A 6 -5.45 8.87 6.16
C TRP A 6 -5.52 9.33 4.69
N VAL A 7 -5.45 8.41 3.73
CA VAL A 7 -5.58 8.72 2.29
C VAL A 7 -6.93 9.38 1.98
N LYS A 8 -8.03 8.91 2.58
CA LYS A 8 -9.36 9.51 2.37
C LYS A 8 -9.52 10.92 2.93
N LYS A 9 -8.68 11.32 3.88
CA LYS A 9 -8.67 12.70 4.40
C LYS A 9 -7.90 13.66 3.50
N GLN A 10 -7.16 13.14 2.52
CA GLN A 10 -6.46 13.92 1.52
C GLN A 10 -7.34 14.13 0.29
N GLY A 11 -7.01 15.14 -0.52
CA GLY A 11 -7.51 15.25 -1.90
C GLY A 11 -6.75 14.33 -2.86
N GLY A 12 -6.68 14.72 -4.13
CA GLY A 12 -5.85 14.04 -5.14
C GLY A 12 -6.51 12.80 -5.75
N SER A 13 -5.67 11.87 -6.23
CA SER A 13 -6.08 10.76 -7.09
C SER A 13 -6.78 9.61 -6.34
N GLN A 14 -6.74 9.61 -5.01
CA GLN A 14 -7.20 8.52 -4.15
C GLN A 14 -6.63 7.18 -4.61
N THR A 15 -5.32 7.17 -4.88
CA THR A 15 -4.58 6.02 -5.42
C THR A 15 -3.37 5.69 -4.55
N VAL A 16 -3.08 4.40 -4.37
CA VAL A 16 -1.90 3.90 -3.63
C VAL A 16 -1.10 2.93 -4.49
N ALA A 17 0.22 3.10 -4.52
CA ALA A 17 1.13 2.13 -5.14
C ALA A 17 1.58 1.08 -4.12
N ILE A 18 1.73 -0.19 -4.53
CA ILE A 18 2.19 -1.28 -3.67
C ILE A 18 3.29 -2.07 -4.38
N SER A 19 4.41 -2.25 -3.69
CA SER A 19 5.53 -3.10 -4.09
C SER A 19 5.93 -4.01 -2.94
N PHE A 20 6.67 -5.07 -3.23
CA PHE A 20 7.10 -6.04 -2.24
C PHE A 20 8.41 -6.73 -2.61
N ASP A 21 9.11 -7.27 -1.61
CA ASP A 21 10.32 -8.05 -1.78
C ASP A 21 10.07 -9.57 -1.75
N THR A 22 11.14 -10.37 -1.79
CA THR A 22 11.07 -11.84 -1.83
C THR A 22 10.87 -12.51 -0.46
N ARG A 23 10.45 -11.78 0.58
CA ARG A 23 10.19 -12.38 1.90
C ARG A 23 8.95 -13.26 1.88
N LEU A 24 8.90 -14.16 2.87
CA LEU A 24 7.79 -15.08 3.04
C LEU A 24 6.46 -14.32 3.11
N LYS A 25 5.52 -14.71 2.25
CA LYS A 25 4.15 -14.17 2.17
C LYS A 25 4.08 -12.67 1.85
N SER A 26 5.15 -12.07 1.32
CA SER A 26 5.14 -10.66 0.90
C SER A 26 4.09 -10.37 -0.18
N ASP A 27 3.90 -11.29 -1.11
CA ASP A 27 2.87 -11.24 -2.16
C ASP A 27 1.45 -11.32 -1.55
N VAL A 28 1.21 -12.27 -0.65
CA VAL A 28 -0.07 -12.46 0.03
C VAL A 28 -0.41 -11.22 0.85
N PHE A 29 0.55 -10.70 1.61
CA PHE A 29 0.33 -9.53 2.44
C PHE A 29 0.07 -8.26 1.61
N SER A 30 0.76 -8.11 0.47
CA SER A 30 0.52 -7.02 -0.48
C SER A 30 -0.88 -7.07 -1.08
N LYS A 31 -1.35 -8.26 -1.47
CA LYS A 31 -2.71 -8.48 -1.98
C LYS A 31 -3.78 -8.22 -0.91
N THR A 32 -3.52 -8.61 0.33
CA THR A 32 -4.41 -8.28 1.47
C THR A 32 -4.48 -6.78 1.72
N ALA A 33 -3.35 -6.07 1.70
CA ALA A 33 -3.32 -4.62 1.83
C ALA A 33 -4.08 -3.93 0.69
N ALA A 34 -3.93 -4.42 -0.55
CA ALA A 34 -4.68 -3.95 -1.70
C ALA A 34 -6.21 -4.14 -1.51
N GLY A 35 -6.65 -5.29 -1.04
CA GLY A 35 -8.06 -5.57 -0.75
C GLY A 35 -8.65 -4.64 0.32
N VAL A 36 -7.89 -4.32 1.37
CA VAL A 36 -8.32 -3.33 2.38
C VAL A 36 -8.46 -1.94 1.78
N LEU A 37 -7.51 -1.50 0.95
CA LEU A 37 -7.59 -0.19 0.29
C LEU A 37 -8.78 -0.11 -0.68
N ALA A 38 -8.94 -1.13 -1.53
CA ALA A 38 -10.02 -1.23 -2.48
C ALA A 38 -11.40 -1.24 -1.80
N ALA A 39 -11.56 -1.96 -0.68
CA ALA A 39 -12.79 -1.96 0.12
C ALA A 39 -13.14 -0.59 0.73
N ASN A 40 -12.18 0.34 0.74
CA ASN A 40 -12.37 1.73 1.14
C ASN A 40 -12.56 2.70 -0.06
N GLY A 41 -12.68 2.17 -1.29
CA GLY A 41 -12.83 2.94 -2.53
C GLY A 41 -11.53 3.55 -3.07
N ILE A 42 -10.38 3.13 -2.54
CA ILE A 42 -9.06 3.63 -2.95
C ILE A 42 -8.53 2.76 -4.09
N LYS A 43 -8.07 3.40 -5.16
CA LYS A 43 -7.45 2.71 -6.30
C LYS A 43 -6.06 2.21 -5.92
N VAL A 44 -5.68 1.05 -6.42
CA VAL A 44 -4.39 0.41 -6.13
C VAL A 44 -3.63 0.13 -7.42
N ARG A 45 -2.35 0.50 -7.44
CA ARG A 45 -1.36 0.10 -8.44
C ARG A 45 -0.38 -0.87 -7.80
N ILE A 46 -0.41 -2.14 -8.17
CA ILE A 46 0.40 -3.18 -7.53
C ILE A 46 1.32 -3.88 -8.53
N TYR A 47 2.55 -4.18 -8.16
CA TYR A 47 3.43 -5.01 -8.97
C TYR A 47 3.00 -6.49 -8.93
N ASP A 48 3.17 -7.21 -10.04
CA ASP A 48 2.92 -8.65 -10.17
C ASP A 48 4.15 -9.52 -9.80
N ALA A 49 5.30 -8.88 -9.58
CA ALA A 49 6.55 -9.52 -9.18
C ALA A 49 7.22 -8.73 -8.04
N ALA A 50 8.23 -9.35 -7.43
CA ALA A 50 9.06 -8.68 -6.42
C ALA A 50 9.84 -7.54 -7.08
N MET A 51 9.74 -6.33 -6.50
CA MET A 51 10.29 -5.11 -7.07
C MET A 51 10.96 -4.26 -5.99
N PRO A 52 12.11 -3.62 -6.29
CA PRO A 52 12.88 -2.92 -5.28
C PRO A 52 12.22 -1.61 -4.84
N VAL A 53 12.64 -1.05 -3.72
CA VAL A 53 12.12 0.22 -3.17
C VAL A 53 12.09 1.38 -4.20
N PRO A 54 13.12 1.57 -5.06
CA PRO A 54 13.08 2.62 -6.06
C PRO A 54 11.93 2.48 -7.08
N ALA A 55 11.50 1.25 -7.38
CA ALA A 55 10.35 1.00 -8.27
C ALA A 55 9.04 1.46 -7.63
N LEU A 56 8.86 1.26 -6.32
CA LEU A 56 7.74 1.83 -5.58
C LEU A 56 7.78 3.37 -5.59
N SER A 57 8.95 3.95 -5.31
CA SER A 57 9.14 5.40 -5.28
C SER A 57 8.78 6.02 -6.63
N PHE A 58 9.24 5.41 -7.72
CA PHE A 58 8.89 5.81 -9.08
C PHE A 58 7.39 5.69 -9.35
N ALA A 59 6.79 4.52 -9.11
CA ALA A 59 5.36 4.27 -9.33
C ALA A 59 4.45 5.24 -8.56
N THR A 60 4.81 5.54 -7.31
CA THR A 60 4.06 6.46 -6.45
C THR A 60 3.96 7.84 -7.10
N ARG A 61 5.07 8.35 -7.65
CA ARG A 61 5.08 9.64 -8.36
C ARG A 61 4.46 9.55 -9.75
N TYR A 62 4.76 8.49 -10.50
CA TYR A 62 4.29 8.27 -11.86
C TYR A 62 2.75 8.27 -11.94
N TYR A 63 2.10 7.52 -11.03
CA TYR A 63 0.63 7.47 -10.96
C TYR A 63 0.01 8.58 -10.10
N LYS A 64 0.82 9.52 -9.58
CA LYS A 64 0.38 10.61 -8.68
C LYS A 64 -0.41 10.05 -7.49
N CYS A 65 0.09 8.98 -6.90
CA CYS A 65 -0.52 8.32 -5.75
C CYS A 65 -0.48 9.24 -4.52
N ASN A 66 -1.46 9.07 -3.63
CA ASN A 66 -1.46 9.67 -2.30
C ASN A 66 -0.42 9.01 -1.38
N ALA A 67 -0.16 7.72 -1.59
CA ALA A 67 0.77 6.96 -0.78
C ALA A 67 1.41 5.80 -1.57
N GLY A 68 2.49 5.26 -1.03
CA GLY A 68 3.07 3.98 -1.42
C GLY A 68 3.14 3.01 -0.25
N ILE A 69 3.14 1.71 -0.53
CA ILE A 69 3.39 0.63 0.43
C ILE A 69 4.53 -0.23 -0.08
N MET A 70 5.57 -0.38 0.73
CA MET A 70 6.61 -1.39 0.52
C MET A 70 6.43 -2.50 1.56
N VAL A 71 6.16 -3.72 1.09
CA VAL A 71 6.23 -4.92 1.95
C VAL A 71 7.65 -5.46 1.93
N THR A 72 8.40 -5.18 2.99
CA THR A 72 9.79 -5.59 3.17
C THR A 72 10.21 -5.41 4.63
N ALA A 73 11.07 -6.29 5.13
CA ALA A 73 11.85 -6.03 6.35
C ALA A 73 13.32 -5.66 6.05
N SER A 74 13.61 -5.23 4.80
CA SER A 74 14.92 -4.77 4.34
C SER A 74 16.05 -5.77 4.62
N HIS A 75 16.92 -5.50 5.59
CA HIS A 75 18.08 -6.33 5.96
C HIS A 75 17.79 -7.28 7.14
N ASN A 76 16.58 -7.26 7.71
CA ASN A 76 16.26 -8.13 8.84
C ASN A 76 16.28 -9.61 8.43
N PRO A 77 16.52 -10.55 9.37
CA PRO A 77 16.45 -11.98 9.08
C PRO A 77 15.18 -12.43 8.33
N SER A 78 15.25 -13.52 7.57
CA SER A 78 14.17 -13.99 6.67
C SER A 78 12.84 -14.28 7.36
N LYS A 79 12.86 -14.61 8.66
CA LYS A 79 11.67 -14.83 9.48
C LYS A 79 10.83 -13.58 9.70
N TYR A 80 11.40 -12.39 9.49
CA TYR A 80 10.69 -11.12 9.62
C TYR A 80 10.12 -10.68 8.27
N ASN A 81 8.95 -10.04 8.34
CA ASN A 81 8.40 -9.24 7.25
C ASN A 81 8.04 -7.84 7.79
N GLY A 82 7.68 -6.90 6.94
CA GLY A 82 7.42 -5.52 7.36
C GLY A 82 6.51 -4.78 6.39
N TYR A 83 5.89 -3.72 6.92
CA TYR A 83 5.04 -2.80 6.17
C TYR A 83 5.64 -1.40 6.32
N LYS A 84 6.00 -0.77 5.20
CA LYS A 84 6.50 0.61 5.19
C LYS A 84 5.59 1.47 4.32
N ALA A 85 5.16 2.60 4.87
CA ALA A 85 4.34 3.57 4.15
C ALA A 85 5.21 4.70 3.58
N TYR A 86 4.83 5.15 2.39
CA TYR A 86 5.52 6.19 1.62
C TYR A 86 4.54 7.33 1.32
N GLY A 87 5.06 8.56 1.30
CA GLY A 87 4.31 9.76 0.94
C GLY A 87 4.14 9.93 -0.58
N PRO A 88 3.37 10.95 -1.01
CA PRO A 88 3.14 11.25 -2.43
C PRO A 88 4.40 11.72 -3.18
N ASP A 89 5.44 12.14 -2.46
CA ASP A 89 6.78 12.46 -2.98
C ASP A 89 7.60 11.20 -3.35
N GLY A 90 7.07 10.00 -3.05
CA GLY A 90 7.76 8.73 -3.25
C GLY A 90 8.83 8.44 -2.20
N CYS A 91 8.90 9.22 -1.12
CA CYS A 91 9.80 9.00 0.00
C CYS A 91 9.09 8.21 1.10
N GLN A 92 9.86 7.51 1.94
CA GLN A 92 9.30 6.87 3.13
C GLN A 92 8.73 7.96 4.05
N MET A 93 7.58 7.72 4.67
CA MET A 93 6.95 8.68 5.57
C MET A 93 7.89 9.08 6.71
N THR A 94 7.90 10.37 7.02
CA THR A 94 8.55 10.93 8.22
C THR A 94 7.75 10.56 9.47
N ASP A 95 8.35 10.76 10.64
CA ASP A 95 7.72 10.47 11.93
C ASP A 95 6.40 11.23 12.12
N ASP A 96 6.34 12.49 11.72
CA ASP A 96 5.11 13.32 11.80
C ASP A 96 3.98 12.72 10.95
N ALA A 97 4.26 12.33 9.70
CA ALA A 97 3.27 11.71 8.82
C ALA A 97 2.86 10.32 9.34
N ALA A 98 3.81 9.56 9.86
CA ALA A 98 3.56 8.25 10.45
C ALA A 98 2.68 8.34 11.71
N ALA A 99 2.86 9.37 12.55
CA ALA A 99 2.03 9.61 13.73
C ALA A 99 0.56 9.82 13.36
N ILE A 100 0.28 10.57 12.28
CA ILE A 100 -1.09 10.76 11.80
C ILE A 100 -1.71 9.42 11.36
N VAL A 101 -0.96 8.59 10.63
CA VAL A 101 -1.44 7.26 10.23
C VAL A 101 -1.65 6.37 11.45
N TYR A 102 -0.78 6.46 12.45
CA TYR A 102 -0.89 5.72 13.70
C TYR A 102 -2.17 6.08 14.47
N ASP A 103 -2.52 7.35 14.56
CA ASP A 103 -3.78 7.79 15.18
C ASP A 103 -5.02 7.21 14.47
N GLU A 104 -4.96 7.06 13.15
CA GLU A 104 -6.04 6.40 12.40
C GLU A 104 -6.07 4.88 12.62
N ILE A 105 -4.92 4.26 12.90
CA ILE A 105 -4.87 2.85 13.31
C ILE A 105 -5.54 2.69 14.69
N GLN A 106 -5.25 3.56 15.65
CA GLN A 106 -5.82 3.49 17.00
C GLN A 106 -7.35 3.65 17.02
N LYS A 107 -7.93 4.36 16.04
CA LYS A 107 -9.39 4.49 15.88
C LYS A 107 -10.06 3.25 15.28
N THR A 108 -9.28 2.29 14.80
CA THR A 108 -9.79 1.09 14.14
C THR A 108 -9.82 -0.07 15.12
N ASP A 109 -10.98 -0.71 15.30
CA ASP A 109 -11.05 -1.95 16.06
C ASP A 109 -10.18 -3.04 15.41
N VAL A 110 -9.36 -3.72 16.20
CA VAL A 110 -8.32 -4.64 15.69
C VAL A 110 -8.91 -5.90 15.03
N LEU A 111 -10.11 -6.32 15.43
CA LEU A 111 -10.75 -7.54 14.93
C LEU A 111 -11.77 -7.27 13.83
N THR A 112 -12.49 -6.16 13.92
CA THR A 112 -13.69 -5.89 13.12
C THR A 112 -13.65 -4.56 12.38
N GLY A 113 -12.70 -3.68 12.69
CA GLY A 113 -12.67 -2.33 12.16
C GLY A 113 -12.13 -2.21 10.74
N ALA A 114 -11.47 -3.25 10.22
CA ALA A 114 -10.93 -3.24 8.86
C ALA A 114 -11.99 -3.62 7.83
N LYS A 115 -12.23 -2.73 6.86
CA LYS A 115 -12.98 -3.10 5.65
C LYS A 115 -12.10 -3.97 4.76
N THR A 116 -12.67 -5.03 4.22
CA THR A 116 -11.94 -5.97 3.35
C THR A 116 -12.79 -6.35 2.15
N MET A 117 -12.12 -6.66 1.05
CA MET A 117 -12.68 -7.34 -0.10
C MET A 117 -11.61 -8.26 -0.67
N SER A 118 -12.01 -9.27 -1.46
CA SER A 118 -11.04 -10.16 -2.07
C SER A 118 -10.21 -9.43 -3.13
N PHE A 119 -8.95 -9.87 -3.34
CA PHE A 119 -8.11 -9.30 -4.40
C PHE A 119 -8.76 -9.46 -5.78
N ALA A 120 -9.35 -10.63 -6.05
CA ALA A 120 -10.02 -10.90 -7.31
C ALA A 120 -11.18 -9.93 -7.57
N GLN A 121 -12.04 -9.71 -6.56
CA GLN A 121 -13.12 -8.75 -6.65
C GLN A 121 -12.61 -7.32 -6.88
N GLY A 122 -11.55 -6.90 -6.16
CA GLY A 122 -10.97 -5.57 -6.37
C GLY A 122 -10.39 -5.38 -7.79
N VAL A 123 -9.89 -6.44 -8.42
CA VAL A 123 -9.45 -6.41 -9.82
C VAL A 123 -10.64 -6.33 -10.78
N GLU A 124 -11.68 -7.13 -10.56
CA GLU A 124 -12.92 -7.13 -11.34
C GLU A 124 -13.61 -5.76 -11.32
N ASP A 125 -13.71 -5.16 -10.13
CA ASP A 125 -14.27 -3.81 -9.91
C ASP A 125 -13.36 -2.69 -10.48
N GLY A 126 -12.17 -3.04 -10.98
CA GLY A 126 -11.20 -2.11 -11.55
C GLY A 126 -10.51 -1.20 -10.52
N LEU A 127 -10.70 -1.46 -9.22
CA LEU A 127 -10.08 -0.75 -8.10
C LEU A 127 -8.62 -1.14 -7.92
N ILE A 128 -8.26 -2.40 -8.19
CA ILE A 128 -6.89 -2.91 -8.16
C ILE A 128 -6.44 -3.13 -9.59
N ARG A 129 -5.32 -2.52 -9.97
CA ARG A 129 -4.69 -2.73 -11.27
C ARG A 129 -3.22 -3.01 -11.10
N PHE A 130 -2.69 -3.86 -11.96
CA PHE A 130 -1.25 -4.03 -12.04
C PHE A 130 -0.59 -2.75 -12.57
N VAL A 131 0.67 -2.56 -12.19
CA VAL A 131 1.55 -1.54 -12.79
C VAL A 131 1.77 -1.90 -14.27
N ASP A 132 1.70 -0.90 -15.15
CA ASP A 132 1.92 -1.06 -16.58
C ASP A 132 3.41 -1.07 -16.95
N ASP A 133 3.73 -1.49 -18.17
CA ASP A 133 5.12 -1.63 -18.64
C ASP A 133 5.89 -0.29 -18.68
N GLY A 134 5.21 0.85 -18.67
CA GLY A 134 5.84 2.17 -18.57
C GLY A 134 6.40 2.49 -17.18
N CYS A 135 6.10 1.63 -16.21
CA CYS A 135 6.48 1.76 -14.82
C CYS A 135 7.05 0.45 -14.23
N LYS A 136 7.36 -0.54 -15.06
CA LYS A 136 8.09 -1.75 -14.67
C LYS A 136 9.59 -1.58 -14.81
#